data_AF-A0A431W5C7-F1
#
_entry.id   AF-A0A431W5C7-F1
#
_cell.length_a   1.000
_cell.length_b   1.000
_cell.length_c   1.000
_cell.angle_alpha   90.00
_cell.angle_beta   90.00
_cell.angle_gamma   90.00
#
_symmetry.space_group_name_H-M   'P 1'
#
loop_
_entity.id
_entity.type
_entity.pdbx_description
1 polymer ?
#
loop_
_entity_poly.entity_id
_entity_poly.type
_entity_poly.pdbx_seq_one_letter_code
_entity_poly.pdbx_strand_id
1 'polypeptide(L)'
;MSYASEFSEIIECLKNNESLKVKILELIESEPIPGKVIEGEGRLEALRIILADFFNGKWTVEESIQEVEFRLPRNYSPHENNNRVFPQGWAERLLRTNISCFYNQAVLMRIIESGSSECYVDHSSAESADSNCSKNLAGRTHDASMLLDRLLKAYREGHWNKDVKIPDHPHCTHTVQPV
;
A
#
# COMPACT_ATOMS: atom_id res chain seq x y z
N MET A 1 2.12 17.77 -12.15
CA MET A 1 1.72 16.90 -11.03
C MET A 1 2.85 15.91 -10.84
N SER A 2 3.39 15.77 -9.64
CA SER A 2 4.42 14.77 -9.34
C SER A 2 3.79 13.46 -8.89
N TYR A 3 4.52 12.38 -9.13
CA TYR A 3 4.30 11.05 -8.58
C TYR A 3 5.53 10.70 -7.73
N ALA A 4 5.35 9.83 -6.75
CA ALA A 4 6.45 9.34 -5.92
C ALA A 4 7.24 8.31 -6.72
N SER A 5 8.57 8.42 -6.68
CA SER A 5 9.48 7.44 -7.30
C SER A 5 9.81 6.30 -6.34
N GLU A 6 9.63 6.53 -5.03
CA GLU A 6 9.70 5.52 -3.99
C GLU A 6 8.81 5.86 -2.78
N PHE A 7 8.60 4.87 -1.90
CA PHE A 7 7.66 4.92 -0.78
C PHE A 7 7.84 6.13 0.16
N SER A 8 9.09 6.51 0.45
CA SER A 8 9.44 7.65 1.31
C SER A 8 8.89 8.99 0.78
N GLU A 9 8.66 9.10 -0.52
CA GLU A 9 8.24 10.33 -1.18
C GLU A 9 6.71 10.50 -1.25
N ILE A 10 5.94 9.46 -0.89
CA ILE A 10 4.47 9.43 -1.08
C ILE A 10 3.78 10.65 -0.44
N ILE A 11 4.09 10.97 0.82
CA ILE A 11 3.43 12.09 1.51
C ILE A 11 3.79 13.43 0.88
N GLU A 12 5.07 13.63 0.53
CA GLU A 12 5.51 14.87 -0.11
C GLU A 12 4.89 15.05 -1.50
N CYS A 13 4.79 13.97 -2.27
CA CYS A 13 4.07 13.93 -3.54
C CYS A 13 2.61 14.37 -3.39
N LEU A 14 1.92 13.89 -2.35
CA LEU A 14 0.49 14.14 -2.18
C LEU A 14 0.16 15.57 -1.75
N LYS A 15 1.09 16.28 -1.09
CA LYS A 15 0.94 17.72 -0.80
C LYS A 15 0.65 18.56 -2.05
N ASN A 16 1.19 18.13 -3.19
CA ASN A 16 1.06 18.81 -4.49
C ASN A 16 0.12 18.09 -5.45
N ASN A 17 -0.59 17.04 -5.00
CA ASN A 17 -1.46 16.23 -5.83
C ASN A 17 -2.77 15.88 -5.10
N GLU A 18 -3.55 16.91 -4.80
CA GLU A 18 -4.81 16.79 -4.05
C GLU A 18 -5.78 15.78 -4.67
N SER A 19 -5.92 15.79 -6.01
CA SER A 19 -6.78 14.85 -6.72
C SER A 19 -6.39 13.38 -6.52
N LEU A 20 -5.08 13.07 -6.44
CA LEU A 20 -4.62 11.71 -6.14
C LEU A 20 -4.89 11.36 -4.66
N LYS A 21 -4.68 12.30 -3.75
CA LYS A 21 -4.99 12.12 -2.32
C LYS A 21 -6.47 11.81 -2.10
N VAL A 22 -7.37 12.57 -2.73
CA VAL A 22 -8.83 12.32 -2.67
C VAL A 22 -9.15 10.90 -3.15
N LYS A 23 -8.61 10.49 -4.29
CA LYS A 23 -8.81 9.13 -4.81
C LYS A 23 -8.33 8.06 -3.81
N ILE A 24 -7.16 8.26 -3.20
CA ILE A 24 -6.63 7.34 -2.17
C ILE A 24 -7.59 7.25 -0.98
N LEU A 25 -8.10 8.38 -0.49
CA LEU A 25 -9.04 8.41 0.63
C LEU A 25 -10.37 7.71 0.30
N GLU A 26 -10.91 7.91 -0.90
CA GLU A 26 -12.10 7.20 -1.40
C GLU A 26 -11.88 5.68 -1.43
N LEU A 27 -10.70 5.24 -1.88
CA LEU A 27 -10.34 3.82 -1.88
C LEU A 27 -10.21 3.28 -0.44
N ILE A 28 -9.61 4.05 0.47
CA ILE A 28 -9.50 3.67 1.89
C ILE A 28 -10.87 3.57 2.56
N GLU A 29 -11.88 4.28 2.10
CA GLU A 29 -13.23 4.16 2.65
C GLU A 29 -13.98 2.95 2.08
N SER A 30 -13.88 2.76 0.75
CA SER A 30 -14.76 1.84 0.02
C SER A 30 -14.19 0.44 -0.23
N GLU A 31 -12.88 0.29 -0.37
CA GLU A 31 -12.26 -0.97 -0.79
C GLU A 31 -12.11 -1.96 0.38
N PRO A 32 -12.21 -3.27 0.13
CA PRO A 32 -11.92 -4.28 1.14
C PRO A 32 -10.43 -4.26 1.52
N ILE A 33 -10.16 -4.48 2.81
CA ILE A 33 -8.81 -4.72 3.32
C ILE A 33 -8.84 -6.11 3.96
N PRO A 34 -8.29 -7.15 3.30
CA PRO A 34 -8.23 -8.48 3.87
C PRO A 34 -7.11 -8.58 4.90
N GLY A 35 -7.36 -9.25 6.03
CA GLY A 35 -6.31 -9.54 7.00
C GLY A 35 -6.84 -9.98 8.35
N LYS A 36 -6.29 -11.06 8.90
CA LYS A 36 -6.67 -11.55 10.24
C LYS A 36 -6.38 -10.56 11.36
N VAL A 37 -5.38 -9.69 11.18
CA VAL A 37 -5.00 -8.66 12.16
C VAL A 37 -6.11 -7.65 12.39
N ILE A 38 -6.97 -7.42 11.40
CA ILE A 38 -8.07 -6.45 11.44
C ILE A 38 -9.44 -7.12 11.62
N GLU A 39 -9.47 -8.44 11.80
CA GLU A 39 -10.68 -9.14 12.23
C GLU A 39 -10.95 -8.89 13.71
N GLY A 40 -12.20 -8.61 14.05
CA GLY A 40 -12.64 -8.19 15.38
C GLY A 40 -13.37 -6.85 15.33
N GLU A 41 -14.22 -6.60 16.32
CA GLU A 41 -15.08 -5.41 16.36
C GLU A 41 -14.25 -4.12 16.29
N GLY A 42 -14.62 -3.21 15.37
CA GLY A 42 -14.01 -1.89 15.20
C GLY A 42 -12.57 -1.84 14.65
N ARG A 43 -11.89 -2.97 14.47
CA ARG A 43 -10.45 -2.99 14.10
C ARG A 43 -10.18 -2.53 12.67
N LEU A 44 -11.01 -2.94 11.71
CA LEU A 44 -10.91 -2.45 10.33
C LEU A 44 -11.14 -0.93 10.27
N GLU A 45 -12.16 -0.44 10.97
CA GLU A 45 -12.48 0.99 11.01
C GLU A 45 -11.33 1.81 11.61
N ALA A 46 -10.73 1.30 12.71
CA ALA A 46 -9.54 1.91 13.30
C ALA A 46 -8.37 1.97 12.30
N LEU A 47 -8.13 0.91 11.51
CA LEU A 47 -7.09 0.92 10.48
C LEU A 47 -7.41 1.96 9.38
N ARG A 48 -8.66 2.06 8.92
CA ARG A 48 -9.06 3.05 7.90
C ARG A 48 -8.80 4.47 8.38
N ILE A 49 -9.14 4.79 9.63
CA ILE A 49 -8.85 6.09 10.24
C ILE A 49 -7.34 6.35 10.25
N ILE A 50 -6.53 5.38 10.65
CA ILE A 50 -5.07 5.53 10.69
C ILE A 50 -4.49 5.79 9.30
N LEU A 51 -4.92 5.03 8.29
CA LEU A 51 -4.48 5.22 6.91
C LEU A 51 -4.91 6.60 6.38
N ALA A 52 -6.15 7.02 6.65
CA ALA A 52 -6.64 8.33 6.24
C ALA A 52 -5.85 9.47 6.92
N ASP A 53 -5.54 9.34 8.22
CA ASP A 53 -4.72 10.30 8.97
C ASP A 53 -3.29 10.37 8.41
N PHE A 54 -2.69 9.21 8.07
CA PHE A 54 -1.39 9.15 7.38
C PHE A 54 -1.42 9.90 6.04
N PHE A 55 -2.37 9.59 5.16
CA PHE A 55 -2.45 10.22 3.84
C PHE A 55 -2.84 11.70 3.87
N ASN A 56 -3.44 12.17 4.97
CA ASN A 56 -3.64 13.60 5.24
C ASN A 56 -2.39 14.29 5.81
N GLY A 57 -1.29 13.57 6.02
CA GLY A 57 -0.04 14.10 6.55
C GLY A 57 -0.11 14.43 8.03
N LYS A 58 -1.09 13.89 8.76
CA LYS A 58 -1.23 14.09 10.22
C LYS A 58 -0.17 13.33 10.99
N TRP A 59 0.23 12.16 10.49
CA TRP A 59 1.19 11.27 11.13
C TRP A 59 2.28 10.83 10.16
N THR A 60 3.50 10.67 10.68
CA THR A 60 4.59 9.97 10.00
C THR A 60 4.31 8.47 9.93
N VAL A 61 5.18 7.72 9.24
CA VAL A 61 5.11 6.26 9.23
C VAL A 61 5.29 5.71 10.65
N GLU A 62 6.26 6.20 11.39
CA GLU A 62 6.58 5.76 12.75
C GLU A 62 5.43 6.04 13.72
N GLU A 63 4.84 7.24 13.65
CA GLU A 63 3.67 7.62 14.46
C GLU A 63 2.46 6.75 14.12
N SER A 64 2.24 6.49 12.83
CA SER A 64 1.14 5.62 12.37
C SER A 64 1.33 4.16 12.83
N ILE A 65 2.57 3.67 12.92
CA ILE A 65 2.86 2.33 13.46
C ILE A 65 2.47 2.26 14.94
N GLN A 66 2.83 3.28 15.72
CA GLN A 66 2.47 3.36 17.14
C GLN A 66 0.95 3.42 17.31
N GLU A 67 0.24 4.17 16.46
CA GLU A 67 -1.22 4.22 16.48
C GLU A 67 -1.86 2.88 16.11
N VAL A 68 -1.27 2.11 15.18
CA VAL A 68 -1.71 0.73 14.90
C VAL A 68 -1.54 -0.15 16.13
N GLU A 69 -0.39 -0.12 16.79
CA GLU A 69 -0.15 -0.93 18.00
C GLU A 69 -1.09 -0.55 19.14
N PHE A 70 -1.37 0.75 19.28
CA PHE A 70 -2.24 1.29 20.32
C PHE A 70 -3.73 0.99 20.08
N ARG A 71 -4.23 1.18 18.86
CA ARG A 71 -5.66 1.03 18.54
C ARG A 71 -6.06 -0.37 18.10
N LEU A 72 -5.12 -1.16 17.60
CA LEU A 72 -5.34 -2.55 17.19
C LEU A 72 -4.53 -3.52 18.08
N PRO A 73 -4.58 -3.38 19.42
CA PRO A 73 -3.74 -4.17 20.31
C PRO A 73 -4.08 -5.66 20.19
N ARG A 74 -3.04 -6.48 20.37
CA ARG A 74 -3.09 -7.94 20.16
C ARG A 74 -4.13 -8.63 21.04
N ASN A 75 -4.21 -8.25 22.31
CA ASN A 75 -5.08 -8.86 23.33
C ASN A 75 -6.58 -8.59 23.14
N TYR A 76 -6.97 -7.77 22.16
CA TYR A 76 -8.36 -7.54 21.79
C TYR A 76 -8.70 -8.14 20.42
N SER A 77 -7.81 -8.96 19.86
CA SER A 77 -8.06 -9.70 18.62
C SER A 77 -8.58 -11.10 18.92
N PRO A 78 -9.54 -11.64 18.14
CA PRO A 78 -9.89 -13.07 18.19
C PRO A 78 -8.70 -13.99 17.85
N HIS A 79 -7.61 -13.45 17.30
CA HIS A 79 -6.39 -14.17 16.94
C HIS A 79 -5.22 -13.89 17.91
N GLU A 80 -5.49 -13.39 19.12
CA GLU A 80 -4.45 -12.98 20.08
C GLU A 80 -3.35 -14.02 20.32
N ASN A 81 -3.68 -15.31 20.30
CA ASN A 81 -2.72 -16.40 20.56
C ASN A 81 -2.01 -16.91 19.29
N ASN A 82 -2.27 -16.29 18.13
CA ASN A 82 -1.72 -16.72 16.84
C ASN A 82 -0.51 -15.88 16.42
N ASN A 83 0.69 -16.41 16.67
CA ASN A 83 1.95 -15.75 16.28
C ASN A 83 2.16 -15.62 14.76
N ARG A 84 1.36 -16.32 13.93
CA ARG A 84 1.37 -16.09 12.48
C ARG A 84 0.59 -14.84 12.08
N VAL A 85 -0.40 -14.43 12.89
CA VAL A 85 -1.18 -13.19 12.71
C VAL A 85 -0.44 -12.00 13.31
N PHE A 86 0.16 -12.19 14.50
CA PHE A 86 0.94 -11.16 15.20
C PHE A 86 2.42 -11.53 15.35
N PRO A 87 3.19 -11.68 14.25
CA PRO A 87 4.63 -11.81 14.33
C PRO A 87 5.27 -10.48 14.79
N GLN A 88 6.56 -10.50 15.12
CA GLN A 88 7.30 -9.26 15.34
C GLN A 88 7.20 -8.34 14.10
N GLY A 89 6.99 -7.04 14.33
CA GLY A 89 6.81 -6.05 13.26
C GLY A 89 5.47 -6.14 12.52
N TRP A 90 4.45 -6.83 13.05
CA TRP A 90 3.16 -6.97 12.39
C TRP A 90 2.49 -5.62 12.07
N ALA A 91 2.63 -4.61 12.94
CA ALA A 91 2.01 -3.30 12.78
C ALA A 91 2.63 -2.55 11.60
N GLU A 92 3.96 -2.52 11.53
CA GLU A 92 4.69 -1.96 10.38
C GLU A 92 4.31 -2.66 9.08
N ARG A 93 4.32 -4.00 9.07
CA ARG A 93 3.97 -4.77 7.88
C ARG A 93 2.55 -4.48 7.40
N LEU A 94 1.59 -4.39 8.31
CA LEU A 94 0.20 -4.07 8.01
C LEU A 94 0.11 -2.67 7.38
N LEU A 95 0.72 -1.68 8.03
CA LEU A 95 0.64 -0.29 7.61
C LEU A 95 1.32 -0.06 6.25
N ARG A 96 2.60 -0.43 6.12
CA ARG A 96 3.37 -0.19 4.89
C ARG A 96 2.78 -0.88 3.68
N THR A 97 2.30 -2.11 3.85
CA THR A 97 1.60 -2.85 2.78
C THR A 97 0.40 -2.05 2.29
N ASN A 98 -0.47 -1.59 3.21
CA ASN A 98 -1.68 -0.88 2.82
C ASN A 98 -1.38 0.50 2.21
N ILE A 99 -0.42 1.25 2.74
CA ILE A 99 0.03 2.51 2.15
C ILE A 99 0.48 2.30 0.70
N SER A 100 1.37 1.33 0.48
CA SER A 100 1.88 1.02 -0.86
C SER A 100 0.76 0.55 -1.79
N CYS A 101 -0.14 -0.32 -1.33
CA CYS A 101 -1.27 -0.80 -2.14
C CYS A 101 -2.20 0.35 -2.56
N PHE A 102 -2.65 1.18 -1.63
CA PHE A 102 -3.59 2.26 -1.94
C PHE A 102 -2.98 3.33 -2.85
N TYR A 103 -1.71 3.70 -2.60
CA TYR A 103 -1.02 4.64 -3.47
C TYR A 103 -0.90 4.10 -4.90
N ASN A 104 -0.35 2.90 -5.06
CA ASN A 104 -0.13 2.30 -6.38
C ASN A 104 -1.45 2.02 -7.12
N GLN A 105 -2.49 1.56 -6.40
CA GLN A 105 -3.82 1.39 -6.95
C GLN A 105 -4.36 2.71 -7.52
N ALA A 106 -4.30 3.80 -6.74
CA ALA A 106 -4.81 5.09 -7.18
C ALA A 106 -4.05 5.64 -8.40
N VAL A 107 -2.73 5.47 -8.45
CA VAL A 107 -1.92 5.89 -9.60
C VAL A 107 -2.24 5.07 -10.84
N LEU A 108 -2.31 3.74 -10.73
CA LEU A 108 -2.65 2.87 -11.86
C LEU A 108 -4.05 3.16 -12.41
N MET A 109 -5.04 3.35 -11.54
CA MET A 109 -6.38 3.75 -11.96
C MET A 109 -6.35 5.06 -12.73
N ARG A 110 -5.60 6.06 -12.25
CA ARG A 110 -5.48 7.36 -12.92
C ARG A 110 -4.80 7.27 -14.29
N ILE A 111 -3.76 6.45 -14.41
CA ILE A 111 -3.09 6.19 -15.68
C ILE A 111 -4.10 5.64 -16.70
N ILE A 112 -4.88 4.63 -16.30
CA ILE A 112 -5.91 4.01 -17.15
C ILE A 112 -7.02 5.00 -17.49
N GLU A 113 -7.52 5.75 -16.50
CA GLU A 113 -8.53 6.79 -16.67
C GLU A 113 -8.07 7.91 -17.63
N SER A 114 -6.76 8.17 -17.72
CA SER A 114 -6.19 9.14 -18.67
C SER A 114 -6.17 8.65 -20.14
N GLY A 115 -6.47 7.37 -20.38
CA GLY A 115 -6.34 6.73 -21.69
C GLY A 115 -4.97 6.11 -21.97
N SER A 116 -4.05 6.14 -21.01
CA SER A 116 -2.74 5.49 -21.12
C SER A 116 -2.83 4.02 -20.74
N SER A 117 -2.13 3.15 -21.49
CA SER A 117 -2.04 1.71 -21.18
C SER A 117 -0.80 1.34 -20.37
N GLU A 118 0.15 2.26 -20.27
CA GLU A 118 1.49 1.99 -19.76
C GLU A 118 1.80 2.79 -18.49
N CYS A 119 2.54 2.17 -17.58
CA CYS A 119 3.11 2.78 -16.39
C CYS A 119 4.59 2.44 -16.30
N TYR A 120 5.35 3.25 -15.58
CA TYR A 120 6.76 3.04 -15.33
C TYR A 120 6.99 2.78 -13.83
N VAL A 121 7.95 1.91 -13.53
CA VAL A 121 8.39 1.63 -12.15
C VAL A 121 9.86 2.01 -12.07
N ASP A 122 10.16 3.02 -11.24
CA ASP A 122 11.54 3.48 -11.06
C ASP A 122 12.36 2.50 -10.22
N HIS A 123 13.68 2.64 -10.25
CA HIS A 123 14.52 1.99 -9.24
C HIS A 123 14.34 2.70 -7.90
N SER A 124 14.04 1.96 -6.84
CA SER A 124 14.11 2.52 -5.48
C SER A 124 15.54 2.43 -4.94
N SER A 125 15.97 3.52 -4.31
CA SER A 125 17.26 3.58 -3.60
C SER A 125 17.28 2.77 -2.31
N ALA A 126 16.10 2.46 -1.78
CA ALA A 126 15.89 1.79 -0.49
C ALA A 126 15.49 0.31 -0.64
N GLU A 127 15.21 -0.18 -1.85
CA GLU A 127 14.88 -1.59 -2.08
C GLU A 127 16.13 -2.43 -2.35
N SER A 128 16.12 -3.68 -1.91
CA SER A 128 17.17 -4.62 -2.30
C SER A 128 17.16 -4.83 -3.81
N ALA A 129 18.33 -4.75 -4.46
CA ALA A 129 18.50 -5.10 -5.87
C ALA A 129 18.10 -6.57 -6.16
N ASP A 130 18.08 -7.42 -5.13
CA ASP A 130 17.71 -8.83 -5.24
C ASP A 130 16.21 -9.11 -5.09
N SER A 131 15.40 -8.11 -4.73
CA SER A 131 13.95 -8.26 -4.60
C SER A 131 13.31 -8.59 -5.95
N ASN A 132 12.15 -9.26 -5.94
CA ASN A 132 11.43 -9.57 -7.16
C ASN A 132 11.01 -8.30 -7.92
N CYS A 133 10.63 -7.24 -7.19
CA CYS A 133 10.30 -5.94 -7.79
C CYS A 133 11.51 -5.35 -8.52
N SER A 134 12.68 -5.30 -7.86
CA SER A 134 13.91 -4.77 -8.46
C SER A 134 14.33 -5.54 -9.71
N LYS A 135 14.20 -6.87 -9.69
CA LYS A 135 14.62 -7.73 -10.81
C LYS A 135 13.67 -7.69 -12.01
N ASN A 136 12.36 -7.64 -11.75
CA ASN A 136 11.35 -7.87 -12.77
C ASN A 136 10.57 -6.62 -13.17
N LEU A 137 10.47 -5.62 -12.28
CA LEU A 137 9.66 -4.43 -12.51
C LEU A 137 10.47 -3.15 -12.64
N ALA A 138 11.43 -2.92 -11.76
CA ALA A 138 12.16 -1.66 -11.70
C ALA A 138 12.94 -1.35 -12.98
N GLY A 139 12.95 -0.07 -13.36
CA GLY A 139 13.63 0.44 -14.55
C GLY A 139 12.90 0.12 -15.86
N ARG A 140 11.62 -0.23 -15.82
CA ARG A 140 10.86 -0.72 -16.99
C ARG A 140 9.43 -0.20 -17.03
N THR A 141 8.88 -0.19 -18.24
CA THR A 141 7.47 0.07 -18.53
C THR A 141 6.66 -1.22 -18.45
N HIS A 142 5.43 -1.13 -17.94
CA HIS A 142 4.49 -2.24 -17.78
C HIS A 142 3.09 -1.83 -18.20
N ASP A 143 2.29 -2.82 -18.59
CA ASP A 143 0.86 -2.64 -18.79
C ASP A 143 0.18 -2.29 -17.44
N ALA A 144 -0.45 -1.11 -17.38
CA ALA A 144 -1.05 -0.57 -16.18
C ALA A 144 -2.27 -1.40 -15.73
N SER A 145 -3.06 -1.90 -16.67
CA SER A 145 -4.25 -2.72 -16.38
C SER A 145 -3.84 -4.07 -15.77
N MET A 146 -2.79 -4.68 -16.30
CA MET A 146 -2.22 -5.93 -15.82
C MET A 146 -1.66 -5.79 -14.40
N LEU A 147 -0.89 -4.73 -14.13
CA LEU A 147 -0.38 -4.50 -12.77
C LEU A 147 -1.50 -4.20 -11.77
N LEU A 148 -2.53 -3.45 -12.19
CA LEU A 148 -3.69 -3.17 -11.35
C LEU A 148 -4.45 -4.46 -11.02
N ASP A 149 -4.76 -5.29 -12.02
CA ASP A 149 -5.42 -6.58 -11.84
C ASP A 149 -4.67 -7.48 -10.84
N ARG A 150 -3.35 -7.57 -10.96
CA ARG A 150 -2.51 -8.35 -10.03
C ARG A 150 -2.50 -7.79 -8.62
N LEU A 151 -2.45 -6.47 -8.47
CA LEU A 151 -2.53 -5.80 -7.17
C LEU A 151 -3.87 -6.11 -6.50
N LEU A 152 -4.98 -5.93 -7.22
CA LEU A 152 -6.32 -6.16 -6.68
C LEU A 152 -6.54 -7.63 -6.30
N LYS A 153 -6.14 -8.57 -7.16
CA LYS A 153 -6.22 -10.01 -6.83
C LYS A 153 -5.48 -10.34 -5.54
N ALA A 154 -4.24 -9.86 -5.37
CA ALA A 154 -3.46 -10.15 -4.18
C ALA A 154 -4.02 -9.47 -2.92
N TYR A 155 -4.33 -8.18 -3.01
CA TYR A 155 -4.55 -7.33 -1.83
C TYR A 155 -6.01 -6.97 -1.55
N ARG A 156 -6.95 -7.30 -2.44
CA ARG A 156 -8.40 -7.13 -2.24
C ARG A 156 -9.13 -8.45 -2.17
N GLU A 157 -8.79 -9.37 -3.08
CA GLU A 157 -9.43 -10.68 -3.15
C GLU A 157 -8.74 -11.74 -2.29
N GLY A 158 -7.52 -11.47 -1.81
CA GLY A 158 -6.74 -12.42 -1.01
C GLY A 158 -6.12 -13.56 -1.83
N HIS A 159 -6.01 -13.40 -3.15
CA HIS A 159 -5.37 -14.34 -4.06
C HIS A 159 -3.85 -14.10 -4.11
N TRP A 160 -3.15 -14.59 -3.08
CA TRP A 160 -1.70 -14.50 -2.96
C TRP A 160 -0.98 -15.47 -3.91
N ASN A 161 -0.84 -15.08 -5.18
CA ASN A 161 -0.10 -15.83 -6.17
C ASN A 161 1.36 -15.35 -6.29
N LYS A 162 2.16 -16.04 -7.11
CA LYS A 162 3.57 -15.70 -7.39
C LYS A 162 3.72 -14.69 -8.53
N ASP A 163 2.63 -14.07 -8.97
CA ASP A 163 2.71 -13.10 -10.05
C ASP A 163 3.42 -11.85 -9.53
N VAL A 164 4.26 -11.30 -10.40
CA VAL A 164 5.00 -10.08 -10.12
C VAL A 164 4.02 -8.91 -10.06
N LYS A 165 4.03 -8.18 -8.94
CA LYS A 165 3.10 -7.10 -8.58
C LYS A 165 3.80 -6.08 -7.68
N ILE A 166 3.18 -4.92 -7.47
CA ILE A 166 3.66 -3.90 -6.51
C ILE A 166 2.54 -3.57 -5.52
N PRO A 167 2.80 -3.61 -4.21
CA PRO A 167 4.02 -4.15 -3.58
C PRO A 167 4.13 -5.68 -3.77
N ASP A 168 5.35 -6.25 -3.82
CA ASP A 168 5.52 -7.72 -3.79
C ASP A 168 5.71 -8.27 -2.37
N HIS A 169 6.16 -7.42 -1.44
CA HIS A 169 6.36 -7.75 -0.02
C HIS A 169 6.06 -6.54 0.87
N PRO A 170 5.84 -6.72 2.19
CA PRO A 170 5.37 -5.65 3.08
C PRO A 170 6.23 -4.40 3.19
N HIS A 171 7.52 -4.49 2.88
CA HIS A 171 8.45 -3.36 2.95
C HIS A 171 8.86 -2.84 1.57
N CYS A 172 8.22 -3.33 0.50
CA CYS A 172 8.51 -2.92 -0.87
C CYS A 172 8.43 -1.40 -1.00
N THR A 173 9.52 -0.78 -1.44
CA THR A 173 9.60 0.69 -1.57
C THR A 173 9.27 1.20 -2.96
N HIS A 174 9.05 0.30 -3.93
CA HIS A 174 8.67 0.68 -5.28
C HIS A 174 7.29 1.31 -5.38
N THR A 175 7.18 2.26 -6.29
CA THR A 175 5.93 2.91 -6.70
C THR A 175 5.81 2.91 -8.22
N VAL A 176 4.58 3.02 -8.71
CA VAL A 176 4.25 3.20 -10.12
C VAL A 176 4.09 4.70 -10.44
N GLN A 177 4.40 5.08 -11.67
CA GLN A 177 4.15 6.42 -12.20
C GLN A 177 3.76 6.37 -13.69
N PRO A 178 3.14 7.42 -14.24
CA PRO A 178 2.91 7.52 -15.68
C PRO A 178 4.22 7.60 -16.48
N VAL A 179 4.16 7.23 -17.75
CA VAL A 179 5.27 7.38 -18.73
C VAL A 179 5.37 8.81 -19.24
#